data_AF-A0A9J6EA50-F1
#
_entry.id   AF-A0A9J6EA50-F1
#
_cell.length_a   1.000
_cell.length_b   1.000
_cell.length_c   1.000
_cell.angle_alpha   90.00
_cell.angle_beta   90.00
_cell.angle_gamma   90.00
#
_symmetry.space_group_name_H-M   'P 1'
#
loop_
_entity.id
_entity.type
_entity.pdbx_description
1 polymer ?
#
loop_
_entity_poly.entity_id
_entity_poly.type
_entity_poly.pdbx_seq_one_letter_code
_entity_poly.pdbx_strand_id
1 'polypeptide(L)'
;MRTGISFYCRVHSCLLRGIIRDDAYFFVVPGGLLKKLFFCVQDVEEKFARESLRSRLADTEPEVVQAVLALGKDLCNFLEQSFVLNTLKRILFEPTEESTKWFDLRTRALAFVCDDLCAVVDEGQLLATLLPFLMPTEKSEISLARVAYASRALQRFPMFKTVTTDKRMAAALGAVDLDTITELLLANIAETVGKVEQPLALVKTLEELCFPSTGYAAAQLRCICCSLLNGLASSTKNAEVFQEALRFYRRLLAEKAACGEYEFAVAAVRDGRVPSAMVISGLTAVINGVKPVAALKGENVVMTILYF
;
A
#
# COMPACT_ATOMS: atom_id res chain seq x y z
N MET A 1 -15.51 59.48 1.93
CA MET A 1 -15.60 58.03 2.25
C MET A 1 -16.55 57.35 1.27
N ARG A 2 -16.04 56.74 0.19
CA ARG A 2 -16.70 55.73 -0.70
C ARG A 2 -15.85 55.53 -1.96
N THR A 3 -14.68 54.91 -1.83
CA THR A 3 -13.82 54.55 -2.99
C THR A 3 -12.91 53.33 -2.74
N GLY A 4 -13.15 52.53 -1.68
CA GLY A 4 -12.25 51.42 -1.30
C GLY A 4 -12.70 49.99 -1.68
N ILE A 5 -13.99 49.78 -2.00
CA ILE A 5 -14.56 48.42 -2.13
C ILE A 5 -14.53 47.93 -3.59
N SER A 6 -14.56 48.82 -4.57
CA SER A 6 -14.57 48.44 -6.00
C SER A 6 -13.20 47.98 -6.52
N PHE A 7 -12.10 48.42 -5.89
CA PHE A 7 -10.74 48.02 -6.28
C PHE A 7 -10.38 46.61 -5.77
N TYR A 8 -10.89 46.20 -4.61
CA TYR A 8 -10.60 44.88 -4.03
C TYR A 8 -11.24 43.72 -4.80
N CYS A 9 -12.46 43.89 -5.33
CA CYS A 9 -13.09 42.86 -6.17
C CYS A 9 -12.42 42.69 -7.54
N ARG A 10 -11.86 43.77 -8.12
CA ARG A 10 -11.14 43.67 -9.40
C ARG A 10 -9.78 42.98 -9.25
N VAL A 11 -9.08 43.22 -8.14
CA VAL A 11 -7.81 42.55 -7.83
C VAL A 11 -8.04 41.06 -7.50
N HIS A 12 -9.12 40.70 -6.79
CA HIS A 12 -9.46 39.29 -6.52
C HIS A 12 -9.82 38.51 -7.79
N SER A 13 -10.60 39.10 -8.70
CA SER A 13 -10.91 38.50 -10.01
C SER A 13 -9.67 38.35 -10.89
N CYS A 14 -8.69 39.25 -10.79
CA CYS A 14 -7.45 39.19 -11.58
C CYS A 14 -6.41 38.24 -10.97
N LEU A 15 -6.34 38.05 -9.65
CA LEU A 15 -5.48 37.05 -9.03
C LEU A 15 -5.98 35.62 -9.27
N LEU A 16 -7.30 35.39 -9.19
CA LEU A 16 -7.88 34.11 -9.57
C LEU A 16 -7.80 33.83 -11.08
N ARG A 17 -7.89 34.85 -11.94
CA ARG A 17 -7.64 34.68 -13.39
C ARG A 17 -6.16 34.58 -13.75
N GLY A 18 -5.27 35.19 -12.97
CA GLY A 18 -3.81 35.14 -13.15
C GLY A 18 -3.18 33.83 -12.67
N ILE A 19 -3.86 33.07 -11.81
CA ILE A 19 -3.51 31.67 -11.51
C ILE A 19 -3.89 30.74 -12.69
N ILE A 20 -4.71 31.20 -13.66
CA ILE A 20 -5.41 30.37 -14.65
C ILE A 20 -5.11 30.76 -16.11
N ARG A 21 -4.19 31.70 -16.39
CA ARG A 21 -3.78 31.97 -17.78
C ARG A 21 -2.28 32.06 -17.93
N ASP A 22 -1.78 31.11 -18.72
CA ASP A 22 -0.52 31.04 -19.48
C ASP A 22 0.72 31.67 -18.83
N ASP A 23 1.72 30.81 -18.67
CA ASP A 23 3.06 31.05 -18.13
C ASP A 23 3.19 30.95 -16.61
N ALA A 24 3.73 29.80 -16.19
CA ALA A 24 4.55 29.57 -15.01
C ALA A 24 4.56 30.68 -13.92
N TYR A 25 3.60 30.67 -13.00
CA TYR A 25 3.75 31.30 -11.69
C TYR A 25 3.43 30.30 -10.58
N PHE A 26 4.49 29.68 -10.05
CA PHE A 26 4.47 29.02 -8.76
C PHE A 26 4.21 30.06 -7.66
N PHE A 27 2.99 30.11 -7.15
CA PHE A 27 2.76 30.65 -5.81
C PHE A 27 2.68 29.49 -4.83
N VAL A 28 3.82 29.16 -4.22
CA VAL A 28 3.84 28.45 -2.94
C VAL A 28 3.26 29.42 -1.92
N VAL A 29 1.96 29.34 -1.70
CA VAL A 29 1.31 30.10 -0.63
C VAL A 29 1.68 29.42 0.69
N PRO A 30 2.37 30.10 1.62
CA PRO A 30 2.66 29.53 2.94
C PRO A 30 1.34 29.11 3.60
N GLY A 31 1.29 27.91 4.20
CA GLY A 31 0.04 27.31 4.70
C GLY A 31 -0.80 28.17 5.67
N GLY A 32 -0.22 29.23 6.25
CA GLY A 32 -0.93 30.23 7.05
C GLY A 32 -1.77 31.25 6.25
N LEU A 33 -1.47 31.48 4.97
CA LEU A 33 -2.17 32.47 4.11
C LEU A 33 -3.38 31.88 3.38
N LEU A 34 -3.40 30.57 3.12
CA LEU A 34 -4.61 29.87 2.67
C LEU A 34 -5.76 30.01 3.69
N LYS A 35 -5.47 30.00 5.00
CA LYS A 35 -6.50 30.22 6.03
C LYS A 35 -7.13 31.63 6.03
N LYS A 36 -6.46 32.64 5.47
CA LYS A 36 -6.97 34.04 5.45
C LYS A 36 -7.64 34.44 4.13
N LEU A 37 -7.39 33.72 3.04
CA LEU A 37 -7.98 33.98 1.72
C LEU A 37 -9.40 33.42 1.54
N PHE A 38 -9.88 32.58 2.47
CA PHE A 38 -11.10 31.76 2.35
C PHE A 38 -12.35 32.27 3.11
N PHE A 39 -12.33 33.48 3.68
CA PHE A 39 -13.29 33.84 4.74
C PHE A 39 -14.53 34.66 4.34
N CYS A 40 -14.87 34.84 3.05
CA CYS A 40 -15.99 35.74 2.69
C CYS A 40 -17.02 35.30 1.64
N VAL A 41 -16.96 34.13 0.99
CA VAL A 41 -18.07 33.63 0.13
C VAL A 41 -18.24 32.10 0.27
N GLN A 42 -18.70 31.67 1.45
CA GLN A 42 -18.48 30.31 1.99
C GLN A 42 -18.94 29.13 1.11
N ASP A 43 -20.12 29.13 0.48
CA ASP A 43 -20.62 27.91 -0.18
C ASP A 43 -20.15 27.73 -1.64
N VAL A 44 -20.00 28.82 -2.40
CA VAL A 44 -19.51 28.77 -3.79
C VAL A 44 -17.99 28.58 -3.80
N GLU A 45 -17.28 29.16 -2.83
CA GLU A 45 -15.83 28.99 -2.67
C GLU A 45 -15.46 27.59 -2.24
N GLU A 46 -16.25 26.93 -1.36
CA GLU A 46 -15.96 25.57 -0.95
C GLU A 46 -16.12 24.57 -2.10
N LYS A 47 -17.24 24.63 -2.85
CA LYS A 47 -17.44 23.74 -3.99
C LYS A 47 -16.34 23.93 -5.05
N PHE A 48 -15.99 25.17 -5.37
CA PHE A 48 -14.91 25.49 -6.30
C PHE A 48 -13.56 24.99 -5.79
N ALA A 49 -13.24 25.17 -4.50
CA ALA A 49 -12.00 24.69 -3.90
C ALA A 49 -11.91 23.16 -3.92
N ARG A 50 -13.00 22.45 -3.59
CA ARG A 50 -13.05 20.99 -3.68
C ARG A 50 -12.81 20.49 -5.10
N GLU A 51 -13.46 21.11 -6.09
CA GLU A 51 -13.32 20.73 -7.50
C GLU A 51 -11.90 21.04 -8.03
N SER A 52 -11.33 22.17 -7.63
CA SER A 52 -9.95 22.53 -7.94
C SER A 52 -8.94 21.57 -7.33
N LEU A 53 -9.06 21.26 -6.03
CA LEU A 53 -8.19 20.28 -5.36
C LEU A 53 -8.34 18.89 -5.98
N ARG A 54 -9.56 18.48 -6.33
CA ARG A 54 -9.85 17.21 -7.00
C ARG A 54 -9.14 17.14 -8.36
N SER A 55 -9.26 18.19 -9.17
CA SER A 55 -8.60 18.28 -10.47
C SER A 55 -7.07 18.28 -10.35
N ARG A 56 -6.52 19.02 -9.37
CA ARG A 56 -5.08 19.14 -9.15
C ARG A 56 -4.45 17.89 -8.56
N LEU A 57 -5.18 17.14 -7.72
CA LEU A 57 -4.73 15.84 -7.23
C LEU A 57 -4.71 14.78 -8.34
N ALA A 58 -5.62 14.90 -9.31
CA ALA A 58 -5.72 14.01 -10.46
C ALA A 58 -4.84 14.43 -11.66
N ASP A 59 -4.07 15.51 -11.52
CA ASP A 59 -3.21 16.09 -12.55
C ASP A 59 -2.09 15.11 -12.98
N THR A 60 -1.55 15.32 -14.16
CA THR A 60 -0.45 14.54 -14.73
C THR A 60 0.92 15.10 -14.35
N GLU A 61 0.99 16.37 -13.92
CA GLU A 61 2.24 17.00 -13.51
C GLU A 61 2.60 16.65 -12.05
N PRO A 62 3.75 16.01 -11.78
CA PRO A 62 4.11 15.57 -10.44
C PRO A 62 4.20 16.71 -9.42
N GLU A 63 4.71 17.87 -9.82
CA GLU A 63 4.88 19.04 -8.96
C GLU A 63 3.53 19.59 -8.46
N VAL A 64 2.52 19.56 -9.34
CA VAL A 64 1.17 20.01 -9.01
C VAL A 64 0.57 19.09 -7.97
N VAL A 65 0.66 17.78 -8.18
CA VAL A 65 0.14 16.77 -7.24
C VAL A 65 0.88 16.87 -5.90
N GLN A 66 2.21 17.03 -5.91
CA GLN A 66 3.01 17.19 -4.69
C GLN A 66 2.60 18.41 -3.86
N ALA A 67 2.23 19.52 -4.52
CA ALA A 67 1.74 20.72 -3.84
C ALA A 67 0.40 20.47 -3.14
N VAL A 68 -0.48 19.67 -3.74
CA VAL A 68 -1.75 19.27 -3.12
C VAL A 68 -1.51 18.35 -1.92
N LEU A 69 -0.60 17.37 -2.05
CA LEU A 69 -0.26 16.47 -0.93
C LEU A 69 0.40 17.18 0.25
N ALA A 70 1.04 18.34 0.01
CA ALA A 70 1.61 19.17 1.08
C ALA A 70 0.56 19.74 2.05
N LEU A 71 -0.73 19.71 1.69
CA LEU A 71 -1.83 20.05 2.59
C LEU A 71 -2.00 19.02 3.73
N GLY A 72 -1.41 17.82 3.62
CA GLY A 72 -1.46 16.81 4.67
C GLY A 72 -2.90 16.42 5.02
N LYS A 73 -3.17 16.27 6.31
CA LYS A 73 -4.49 15.93 6.85
C LYS A 73 -5.60 16.90 6.46
N ASP A 74 -5.28 18.17 6.19
CA ASP A 74 -6.29 19.15 5.81
C ASP A 74 -6.93 18.80 4.46
N LEU A 75 -6.24 18.05 3.59
CA LEU A 75 -6.78 17.58 2.31
C LEU A 75 -8.06 16.73 2.50
N CYS A 76 -8.10 15.91 3.54
CA CYS A 76 -9.24 15.05 3.86
C CYS A 76 -10.46 15.79 4.39
N ASN A 77 -10.30 17.07 4.75
CA ASN A 77 -11.44 17.93 5.10
C ASN A 77 -12.17 18.43 3.84
N PHE A 78 -11.49 18.47 2.70
CA PHE A 78 -12.03 18.96 1.44
C PHE A 78 -12.43 17.84 0.47
N LEU A 79 -11.69 16.74 0.46
CA LEU A 79 -11.89 15.64 -0.48
C LEU A 79 -12.32 14.34 0.23
N GLU A 80 -13.15 13.57 -0.45
CA GLU A 80 -13.54 12.23 0.00
C GLU A 80 -12.31 11.31 0.10
N GLN A 81 -12.22 10.59 1.20
CA GLN A 81 -11.09 9.70 1.49
C GLN A 81 -10.91 8.62 0.42
N SER A 82 -12.02 8.08 -0.10
CA SER A 82 -12.03 7.09 -1.19
C SER A 82 -11.39 7.66 -2.46
N PHE A 83 -11.70 8.90 -2.81
CA PHE A 83 -11.11 9.58 -3.97
C PHE A 83 -9.61 9.81 -3.78
N VAL A 84 -9.20 10.30 -2.60
CA VAL A 84 -7.78 10.54 -2.28
C VAL A 84 -7.00 9.22 -2.33
N LEU A 85 -7.49 8.18 -1.65
CA LEU A 85 -6.82 6.88 -1.62
C LEU A 85 -6.73 6.24 -3.02
N ASN A 86 -7.79 6.29 -3.82
CA ASN A 86 -7.76 5.76 -5.18
C ASN A 86 -6.74 6.50 -6.05
N THR A 87 -6.63 7.82 -5.90
CA THR A 87 -5.65 8.62 -6.64
C THR A 87 -4.21 8.32 -6.19
N LEU A 88 -4.00 8.14 -4.88
CA LEU A 88 -2.70 7.75 -4.33
C LEU A 88 -2.29 6.35 -4.79
N LYS A 89 -3.21 5.38 -4.78
CA LYS A 89 -2.94 4.03 -5.33
C LYS A 89 -2.53 4.07 -6.79
N ARG A 90 -3.17 4.94 -7.58
CA ARG A 90 -2.80 5.19 -8.97
C ARG A 90 -1.34 5.63 -9.08
N ILE A 91 -0.96 6.67 -8.34
CA ILE A 91 0.40 7.21 -8.30
C ILE A 91 1.42 6.14 -7.88
N LEU A 92 1.05 5.33 -6.88
CA LEU A 92 1.92 4.33 -6.26
C LEU A 92 2.14 3.08 -7.13
N PHE A 93 1.11 2.63 -7.85
CA PHE A 93 1.10 1.30 -8.48
C PHE A 93 0.98 1.30 -10.00
N GLU A 94 0.50 2.37 -10.62
CA GLU A 94 0.50 2.44 -12.08
C GLU A 94 1.91 2.71 -12.61
N PRO A 95 2.27 2.14 -13.78
CA PRO A 95 3.51 2.48 -14.45
C PRO A 95 3.55 4.00 -14.73
N THR A 96 4.61 4.66 -14.29
CA THR A 96 4.85 6.08 -14.55
C THR A 96 6.20 6.24 -15.23
N GLU A 97 6.45 7.43 -15.76
CA GLU A 97 7.76 7.79 -16.29
C GLU A 97 8.84 7.62 -15.21
N GLU A 98 9.99 7.07 -15.62
CA GLU A 98 11.17 6.88 -14.78
C GLU A 98 11.92 8.20 -14.60
N SER A 99 11.27 9.18 -13.96
CA SER A 99 11.88 10.46 -13.62
C SER A 99 12.02 10.63 -12.11
N THR A 100 13.02 11.41 -11.70
CA THR A 100 13.24 11.74 -10.28
C THR A 100 12.01 12.40 -9.65
N LYS A 101 11.29 13.23 -10.41
CA LYS A 101 10.07 13.92 -9.98
C LYS A 101 8.93 12.95 -9.66
N TRP A 102 8.74 11.93 -10.50
CA TRP A 102 7.76 10.87 -10.27
C TRP A 102 8.12 10.01 -9.07
N PHE A 103 9.41 9.71 -8.91
CA PHE A 103 9.90 8.97 -7.75
C PHE A 103 9.68 9.73 -6.43
N ASP A 104 9.97 11.04 -6.41
CA ASP A 104 9.72 11.91 -5.28
C ASP A 104 8.22 12.00 -4.95
N LEU A 105 7.38 12.11 -5.99
CA LEU A 105 5.93 12.09 -5.82
C LEU A 105 5.45 10.76 -5.19
N ARG A 106 5.93 9.61 -5.68
CA ARG A 106 5.58 8.30 -5.10
C ARG A 106 6.01 8.19 -3.64
N THR A 107 7.20 8.67 -3.31
CA THR A 107 7.71 8.68 -1.94
C THR A 107 6.82 9.53 -1.03
N ARG A 108 6.43 10.72 -1.49
CA ARG A 108 5.52 11.61 -0.76
C ARG A 108 4.09 11.05 -0.66
N ALA A 109 3.60 10.42 -1.72
CA ALA A 109 2.30 9.75 -1.74
C ALA A 109 2.25 8.61 -0.71
N LEU A 110 3.30 7.78 -0.67
CA LEU A 110 3.40 6.70 0.31
C LEU A 110 3.46 7.26 1.73
N ALA A 111 4.29 8.27 1.99
CA ALA A 111 4.36 8.94 3.30
C ALA A 111 3.00 9.50 3.74
N PHE A 112 2.25 10.11 2.81
CA PHE A 112 0.90 10.61 3.09
C PHE A 112 -0.06 9.48 3.48
N VAL A 113 -0.04 8.34 2.79
CA VAL A 113 -0.84 7.16 3.18
C VAL A 113 -0.42 6.65 4.58
N CYS A 114 0.89 6.54 4.79
CA CYS A 114 1.55 6.02 5.98
C CYS A 114 1.31 6.83 7.26
N ASP A 115 1.26 8.16 7.15
CA ASP A 115 1.32 9.06 8.30
C ASP A 115 0.08 9.95 8.45
N ASP A 116 -0.53 10.36 7.33
CA ASP A 116 -1.68 11.27 7.33
C ASP A 116 -3.01 10.52 7.25
N LEU A 117 -3.12 9.57 6.32
CA LEU A 117 -4.35 8.78 6.12
C LEU A 117 -4.46 7.57 7.04
N CYS A 118 -3.35 7.14 7.65
CA CYS A 118 -3.32 5.90 8.41
C CYS A 118 -4.31 5.89 9.57
N ALA A 119 -4.78 7.02 10.08
CA ALA A 119 -5.74 7.06 11.18
C ALA A 119 -7.20 6.84 10.74
N VAL A 120 -7.50 7.02 9.46
CA VAL A 120 -8.89 7.03 8.94
C VAL A 120 -9.17 5.94 7.90
N VAL A 121 -8.12 5.38 7.30
CA VAL A 121 -8.25 4.30 6.30
C VAL A 121 -8.41 2.95 6.99
N ASP A 122 -9.27 2.10 6.39
CA ASP A 122 -9.45 0.70 6.74
C ASP A 122 -8.10 -0.05 6.78
N GLU A 123 -7.91 -0.87 7.80
CA GLU A 123 -6.68 -1.66 7.99
C GLU A 123 -6.34 -2.55 6.79
N GLY A 124 -7.32 -3.18 6.14
CA GLY A 124 -7.10 -3.97 4.93
C GLY A 124 -6.60 -3.10 3.78
N GLN A 125 -7.23 -1.94 3.55
CA GLN A 125 -6.82 -1.02 2.49
C GLN A 125 -5.41 -0.44 2.73
N LEU A 126 -5.09 -0.17 4.00
CA LEU A 126 -3.78 0.27 4.44
C LEU A 126 -2.73 -0.82 4.21
N LEU A 127 -2.99 -2.07 4.60
CA LEU A 127 -2.12 -3.21 4.32
C LEU A 127 -1.88 -3.40 2.83
N ALA A 128 -2.94 -3.42 2.01
CA ALA A 128 -2.79 -3.59 0.56
C ALA A 128 -1.91 -2.53 -0.09
N THR A 129 -1.92 -1.32 0.47
CA THR A 129 -1.11 -0.21 -0.03
C THR A 129 0.33 -0.28 0.48
N LEU A 130 0.55 -0.76 1.70
CA LEU A 130 1.86 -0.78 2.35
C LEU A 130 2.70 -2.01 2.02
N LEU A 131 2.10 -3.20 2.09
CA LEU A 131 2.81 -4.46 2.04
C LEU A 131 3.76 -4.56 0.83
N PRO A 132 3.35 -4.18 -0.40
CA PRO A 132 4.25 -4.29 -1.54
C PRO A 132 5.58 -3.57 -1.35
N PHE A 133 5.58 -2.42 -0.67
CA PHE A 133 6.77 -1.61 -0.46
C PHE A 133 7.72 -2.17 0.61
N LEU A 134 7.32 -3.17 1.38
CA LEU A 134 8.21 -3.84 2.34
C LEU A 134 9.24 -4.75 1.66
N MET A 135 8.96 -5.16 0.42
CA MET A 135 9.80 -6.08 -0.36
C MET A 135 10.28 -5.40 -1.65
N PRO A 136 11.26 -4.49 -1.56
CA PRO A 136 11.83 -3.87 -2.75
C PRO A 136 12.51 -4.93 -3.62
N THR A 137 12.24 -4.92 -4.91
CA THR A 137 12.88 -5.79 -5.91
C THR A 137 13.93 -5.06 -6.74
N GLU A 138 13.97 -3.73 -6.63
CA GLU A 138 14.96 -2.89 -7.29
C GLU A 138 15.58 -1.87 -6.32
N LYS A 139 16.79 -1.39 -6.64
CA LYS A 139 17.49 -0.39 -5.83
C LYS A 139 16.75 0.95 -5.78
N SER A 140 16.07 1.29 -6.87
CA SER A 140 15.20 2.46 -6.98
C SER A 140 14.14 2.47 -5.86
N GLU A 141 13.59 1.31 -5.50
CA GLU A 141 12.49 1.21 -4.53
C GLU A 141 12.90 1.33 -3.06
N ILE A 142 14.20 1.32 -2.75
CA ILE A 142 14.69 1.34 -1.36
C ILE A 142 14.16 2.54 -0.57
N SER A 143 14.03 3.72 -1.19
CA SER A 143 13.50 4.89 -0.48
C SER A 143 12.03 4.71 -0.10
N LEU A 144 11.23 4.04 -0.93
CA LEU A 144 9.84 3.69 -0.62
C LEU A 144 9.79 2.67 0.52
N ALA A 145 10.67 1.66 0.47
CA ALA A 145 10.78 0.69 1.55
C ALA A 145 11.13 1.36 2.87
N ARG A 146 12.10 2.29 2.89
CA ARG A 146 12.45 3.06 4.09
C ARG A 146 11.25 3.82 4.67
N VAL A 147 10.44 4.45 3.81
CA VAL A 147 9.19 5.12 4.24
C VAL A 147 8.22 4.10 4.86
N ALA A 148 7.99 2.97 4.21
CA ALA A 148 7.09 1.94 4.71
C ALA A 148 7.55 1.37 6.06
N TYR A 149 8.82 1.01 6.21
CA TYR A 149 9.40 0.47 7.46
C TYR A 149 9.39 1.48 8.61
N ALA A 150 9.58 2.77 8.32
CA ALA A 150 9.54 3.83 9.32
C ALA A 150 8.12 4.30 9.68
N SER A 151 7.12 3.91 8.89
CA SER A 151 5.76 4.46 8.99
C SER A 151 5.07 4.14 10.30
N ARG A 152 4.22 5.07 10.74
CA ARG A 152 3.28 4.81 11.85
C ARG A 152 2.25 3.77 11.47
N ALA A 153 1.85 3.73 10.20
CA ALA A 153 0.91 2.76 9.70
C ALA A 153 1.38 1.31 9.89
N LEU A 154 2.63 0.99 9.54
CA LEU A 154 3.16 -0.36 9.71
C LEU A 154 3.23 -0.77 11.19
N GLN A 155 3.57 0.18 12.07
CA GLN A 155 3.65 -0.03 13.52
C GLN A 155 2.30 -0.36 14.17
N ARG A 156 1.17 -0.08 13.50
CA ARG A 156 -0.16 -0.46 13.99
C ARG A 156 -0.38 -1.97 13.99
N PHE A 157 0.35 -2.70 13.17
CA PHE A 157 0.16 -4.14 12.96
C PHE A 157 1.16 -4.94 13.79
N PRO A 158 0.72 -5.70 14.81
CA PRO A 158 1.63 -6.41 15.71
C PRO A 158 2.59 -7.37 15.01
N MET A 159 2.17 -8.01 13.91
CA MET A 159 3.00 -8.92 13.12
C MET A 159 4.21 -8.25 12.45
N PHE A 160 4.23 -6.92 12.33
CA PHE A 160 5.38 -6.19 11.77
C PHE A 160 6.23 -5.48 12.83
N LYS A 161 5.90 -5.63 14.12
CA LYS A 161 6.65 -4.97 15.20
C LYS A 161 8.10 -5.44 15.29
N THR A 162 8.34 -6.74 15.08
CA THR A 162 9.70 -7.28 15.12
C THR A 162 10.52 -6.79 13.93
N VAL A 163 9.95 -6.79 12.71
CA VAL A 163 10.70 -6.36 11.52
C VAL A 163 11.07 -4.88 11.57
N THR A 164 10.21 -4.03 12.13
CA THR A 164 10.47 -2.58 12.27
C THR A 164 11.50 -2.24 13.34
N THR A 165 11.77 -3.16 14.28
CA THR A 165 12.75 -2.95 15.36
C THR A 165 14.03 -3.77 15.19
N ASP A 166 14.10 -4.64 14.19
CA ASP A 166 15.28 -5.43 13.86
C ASP A 166 16.40 -4.55 13.32
N LYS A 167 17.51 -4.44 14.07
CA LYS A 167 18.69 -3.67 13.65
C LYS A 167 19.30 -4.19 12.35
N ARG A 168 19.15 -5.48 12.05
CA ARG A 168 19.62 -6.09 10.79
C ARG A 168 18.81 -5.57 9.61
N MET A 169 17.51 -5.32 9.79
CA MET A 169 16.67 -4.72 8.75
C MET A 169 17.13 -3.29 8.43
N ALA A 170 17.38 -2.48 9.46
CA ALA A 170 17.91 -1.13 9.26
C ALA A 170 19.29 -1.14 8.57
N ALA A 171 20.17 -2.06 8.93
CA ALA A 171 21.46 -2.23 8.28
C ALA A 171 21.32 -2.65 6.80
N ALA A 172 20.44 -3.60 6.48
CA ALA A 172 20.20 -4.08 5.12
C ALA A 172 19.58 -2.96 4.23
N LEU A 173 18.63 -2.19 4.76
CA LEU A 173 18.10 -0.99 4.11
C LEU A 173 19.17 0.07 3.87
N GLY A 174 20.12 0.24 4.79
CA GLY A 174 21.27 1.13 4.63
C GLY A 174 22.25 0.66 3.56
N ALA A 175 22.51 -0.64 3.51
CA ALA A 175 23.40 -1.29 2.55
C ALA A 175 22.78 -1.49 1.16
N VAL A 176 21.46 -1.27 1.00
CA VAL A 176 20.72 -1.50 -0.25
C VAL A 176 20.80 -2.98 -0.68
N ASP A 177 20.70 -3.88 0.31
CA ASP A 177 20.77 -5.33 0.13
C ASP A 177 19.36 -5.94 0.04
N LEU A 178 18.87 -6.09 -1.19
CA LEU A 178 17.51 -6.52 -1.50
C LEU A 178 17.20 -7.95 -1.01
N ASP A 179 18.18 -8.85 -1.13
CA ASP A 179 18.03 -10.25 -0.75
C ASP A 179 17.92 -10.36 0.78
N THR A 180 18.84 -9.72 1.51
CA THR A 180 18.80 -9.69 2.98
C THR A 180 17.52 -9.02 3.50
N ILE A 181 17.05 -7.93 2.89
CA ILE A 181 15.77 -7.30 3.26
C ILE A 181 14.63 -8.31 3.11
N THR A 182 14.57 -9.00 1.99
CA THR A 182 13.50 -9.96 1.70
C THR A 182 13.53 -11.16 2.65
N GLU A 183 14.71 -11.74 2.89
CA GLU A 183 14.88 -12.85 3.83
C GLU A 183 14.48 -12.46 5.25
N LEU A 184 14.95 -11.29 5.73
CA LEU A 184 14.61 -10.80 7.07
C LEU A 184 13.11 -10.51 7.20
N LEU A 185 12.48 -9.93 6.17
CA LEU A 185 11.04 -9.68 6.18
C LEU A 185 10.26 -10.98 6.33
N LEU A 186 10.52 -11.94 5.45
CA LEU A 186 9.78 -13.22 5.40
C LEU A 186 10.00 -14.04 6.68
N ALA A 187 11.22 -14.07 7.21
CA ALA A 187 11.53 -14.76 8.46
C ALA A 187 10.80 -14.13 9.66
N ASN A 188 10.85 -12.80 9.80
CA ASN A 188 10.19 -12.09 10.90
C ASN A 188 8.66 -12.24 10.85
N ILE A 189 8.08 -12.22 9.64
CA ILE A 189 6.66 -12.47 9.44
C ILE A 189 6.29 -13.87 9.93
N ALA A 190 7.01 -14.91 9.47
CA ALA A 190 6.70 -16.29 9.79
C ALA A 190 6.75 -16.56 11.31
N GLU A 191 7.68 -15.93 12.03
CA GLU A 191 7.83 -16.08 13.48
C GLU A 191 6.70 -15.39 14.29
N THR A 192 6.24 -14.24 13.81
CA THR A 192 5.32 -13.38 14.59
C THR A 192 3.86 -13.63 14.29
N VAL A 193 3.53 -14.06 13.07
CA VAL A 193 2.14 -14.19 12.62
C VAL A 193 1.37 -15.26 13.40
N GLY A 194 2.06 -16.26 13.96
CA GLY A 194 1.44 -17.28 14.81
C GLY A 194 0.88 -16.76 16.14
N LYS A 195 1.15 -15.50 16.49
CA LYS A 195 0.65 -14.82 17.69
C LYS A 195 -0.53 -13.88 17.40
N VAL A 196 -1.03 -13.86 16.16
CA VAL A 196 -2.18 -13.02 15.77
C VAL A 196 -3.44 -13.52 16.48
N GLU A 197 -4.16 -12.60 17.12
CA GLU A 197 -5.37 -12.92 17.90
C GLU A 197 -6.54 -13.43 17.02
N GLN A 198 -6.69 -12.88 15.81
CA GLN A 198 -7.77 -13.21 14.87
C GLN A 198 -7.21 -13.73 13.53
N PRO A 199 -6.62 -14.94 13.50
CA PRO A 199 -5.94 -15.46 12.31
C PRO A 199 -6.88 -15.66 11.12
N LEU A 200 -8.14 -16.02 11.36
CA LEU A 200 -9.13 -16.22 10.30
C LEU A 200 -9.52 -14.91 9.60
N ALA A 201 -9.72 -13.83 10.36
CA ALA A 201 -10.03 -12.51 9.80
C ALA A 201 -8.87 -12.03 8.94
N LEU A 202 -7.63 -12.19 9.43
CA LEU A 202 -6.42 -11.84 8.69
C LEU A 202 -6.32 -12.61 7.36
N VAL A 203 -6.56 -13.92 7.35
CA VAL A 203 -6.50 -14.73 6.10
C VAL A 203 -7.50 -14.23 5.06
N LYS A 204 -8.75 -13.95 5.47
CA LYS A 204 -9.79 -13.45 4.57
C LYS A 204 -9.43 -12.09 3.99
N THR A 205 -8.95 -11.18 4.84
CA THR A 205 -8.45 -9.88 4.40
C THR A 205 -7.31 -10.07 3.40
N LEU A 206 -6.30 -10.89 3.69
CA LEU A 206 -5.18 -11.11 2.76
C LEU A 206 -5.65 -11.65 1.39
N GLU A 207 -6.60 -12.59 1.36
CA GLU A 207 -7.19 -13.08 0.10
C GLU A 207 -7.89 -11.96 -0.68
N GLU A 208 -8.73 -11.17 -0.02
CA GLU A 208 -9.44 -10.03 -0.63
C GLU A 208 -8.49 -8.96 -1.17
N LEU A 209 -7.30 -8.79 -0.57
CA LEU A 209 -6.31 -7.83 -1.04
C LEU A 209 -5.48 -8.37 -2.22
N CYS A 210 -5.10 -9.64 -2.16
CA CYS A 210 -4.08 -10.23 -3.05
C CYS A 210 -4.57 -10.48 -4.49
N PHE A 211 -5.86 -10.79 -4.69
CA PHE A 211 -6.37 -11.26 -5.98
C PHE A 211 -7.09 -10.24 -6.86
N PRO A 212 -7.76 -9.20 -6.35
CA PRO A 212 -8.24 -8.09 -7.18
C PRO A 212 -7.10 -7.26 -7.77
N SER A 213 -5.92 -7.34 -7.15
CA SER A 213 -4.72 -6.60 -7.54
C SER A 213 -4.09 -7.22 -8.80
N THR A 214 -4.21 -6.52 -9.92
CA THR A 214 -3.51 -6.80 -11.17
C THR A 214 -2.60 -5.62 -11.49
N GLY A 215 -1.28 -5.81 -11.38
CA GLY A 215 -0.35 -4.70 -11.61
C GLY A 215 1.04 -4.95 -11.03
N TYR A 216 1.87 -3.92 -11.11
CA TYR A 216 3.30 -3.95 -10.75
C TYR A 216 3.57 -4.58 -9.37
N ALA A 217 2.81 -4.15 -8.36
CA ALA A 217 2.98 -4.55 -6.97
C ALA A 217 2.34 -5.90 -6.58
N ALA A 218 1.63 -6.55 -7.52
CA ALA A 218 0.83 -7.74 -7.20
C ALA A 218 1.71 -8.91 -6.76
N ALA A 219 2.90 -9.06 -7.35
CA ALA A 219 3.83 -10.13 -7.00
C ALA A 219 4.44 -9.94 -5.59
N GLN A 220 4.86 -8.71 -5.23
CA GLN A 220 5.32 -8.40 -3.87
C GLN A 220 4.21 -8.72 -2.85
N LEU A 221 2.99 -8.26 -3.13
CA LEU A 221 1.84 -8.47 -2.24
C LEU A 221 1.57 -9.97 -2.04
N ARG A 222 1.52 -10.74 -3.13
CA ARG A 222 1.29 -12.19 -3.09
C ARG A 222 2.39 -12.94 -2.37
N CYS A 223 3.65 -12.55 -2.55
CA CYS A 223 4.80 -13.14 -1.85
C CYS A 223 4.68 -12.94 -0.33
N ILE A 224 4.35 -11.72 0.11
CA ILE A 224 4.16 -11.39 1.52
C ILE A 224 2.91 -12.08 2.10
N CYS A 225 1.77 -12.03 1.41
CA CYS A 225 0.54 -12.77 1.77
C CYS A 225 0.87 -14.27 1.97
N CYS A 226 1.59 -14.87 1.03
CA CYS A 226 1.94 -16.29 1.06
C CYS A 226 2.80 -16.63 2.30
N SER A 227 3.79 -15.81 2.64
CA SER A 227 4.59 -16.00 3.85
C SER A 227 3.78 -15.85 5.15
N LEU A 228 2.88 -14.87 5.22
CA LEU A 228 1.94 -14.72 6.34
C LEU A 228 1.09 -15.99 6.52
N LEU A 229 0.55 -16.51 5.41
CA LEU A 229 -0.28 -17.72 5.42
C LEU A 229 0.51 -18.99 5.78
N ASN A 230 1.76 -19.11 5.32
CA ASN A 230 2.66 -20.20 5.70
C ASN A 230 2.89 -20.22 7.21
N GLY A 231 3.18 -19.05 7.80
CA GLY A 231 3.37 -18.92 9.24
C GLY A 231 2.10 -19.28 10.02
N LEU A 232 0.94 -18.76 9.58
CA LEU A 232 -0.36 -19.05 10.21
C LEU A 232 -0.72 -20.54 10.13
N ALA A 233 -0.56 -21.15 8.97
CA ALA A 233 -0.82 -22.59 8.80
C ALA A 233 0.13 -23.42 9.68
N SER A 234 1.39 -23.03 9.81
CA SER A 234 2.36 -23.77 10.62
C SER A 234 2.08 -23.67 12.13
N SER A 235 1.44 -22.60 12.59
CA SER A 235 1.23 -22.34 14.02
C SER A 235 -0.18 -22.68 14.52
N THR A 236 -1.16 -22.81 13.64
CA THR A 236 -2.57 -22.98 14.02
C THR A 236 -2.98 -24.45 14.12
N LYS A 237 -4.09 -24.69 14.81
CA LYS A 237 -4.84 -25.97 14.76
C LYS A 237 -6.27 -25.76 14.28
N ASN A 238 -6.62 -24.54 13.88
CA ASN A 238 -7.97 -24.18 13.47
C ASN A 238 -8.23 -24.67 12.04
N ALA A 239 -9.23 -25.55 11.88
CA ALA A 239 -9.62 -26.12 10.60
C ALA A 239 -10.10 -25.06 9.60
N GLU A 240 -10.77 -24.00 10.04
CA GLU A 240 -11.23 -22.92 9.16
C GLU A 240 -10.05 -22.15 8.57
N VAL A 241 -9.02 -21.88 9.38
CA VAL A 241 -7.78 -21.24 8.90
C VAL A 241 -7.11 -22.09 7.83
N PHE A 242 -7.07 -23.42 8.02
CA PHE A 242 -6.54 -24.33 7.00
C PHE A 242 -7.35 -24.33 5.70
N GLN A 243 -8.68 -24.29 5.80
CA GLN A 243 -9.56 -24.26 4.63
C GLN A 243 -9.37 -22.97 3.81
N GLU A 244 -9.31 -21.82 4.48
CA GLU A 244 -9.10 -20.53 3.82
C GLU A 244 -7.68 -20.42 3.24
N ALA A 245 -6.64 -20.87 3.97
CA ALA A 245 -5.27 -20.93 3.44
C ALA A 245 -5.18 -21.84 2.20
N LEU A 246 -5.84 -23.01 2.23
CA LEU A 246 -5.90 -23.89 1.07
C LEU A 246 -6.61 -23.23 -0.12
N ARG A 247 -7.70 -22.49 0.10
CA ARG A 247 -8.38 -21.73 -0.95
C ARG A 247 -7.42 -20.72 -1.59
N PHE A 248 -6.67 -19.99 -0.79
CA PHE A 248 -5.66 -19.05 -1.26
C PHE A 248 -4.63 -19.74 -2.16
N TYR A 249 -4.00 -20.84 -1.72
CA TYR A 249 -3.00 -21.54 -2.54
C TYR A 249 -3.58 -22.11 -3.83
N ARG A 250 -4.81 -22.66 -3.79
CA ARG A 250 -5.49 -23.14 -5.00
C ARG A 250 -5.72 -22.01 -6.01
N ARG A 251 -6.13 -20.84 -5.53
CA ARG A 251 -6.34 -19.66 -6.39
C ARG A 251 -5.03 -19.16 -6.98
N LEU A 252 -3.96 -19.12 -6.18
CA LEU A 252 -2.62 -18.78 -6.66
C LEU A 252 -2.12 -19.76 -7.73
N LEU A 253 -2.33 -21.07 -7.55
CA LEU A 253 -1.99 -22.09 -8.53
C LEU A 253 -2.85 -22.04 -9.80
N ALA A 254 -4.11 -21.64 -9.69
CA ALA A 254 -4.99 -21.44 -10.84
C ALA A 254 -4.50 -20.29 -11.73
N GLU A 255 -3.95 -19.24 -11.13
CA GLU A 255 -3.20 -18.19 -11.83
C GLU A 255 -1.80 -18.69 -12.19
N LYS A 256 -1.66 -19.68 -13.08
CA LYS A 256 -0.36 -20.31 -13.42
C LYS A 256 0.79 -19.33 -13.69
N ALA A 257 0.51 -18.13 -14.22
CA ALA A 257 1.49 -17.07 -14.44
C ALA A 257 2.05 -16.45 -13.15
N ALA A 258 1.30 -16.51 -12.05
CA ALA A 258 1.67 -16.01 -10.73
C ALA A 258 2.67 -16.92 -9.99
N CYS A 259 2.91 -18.15 -10.46
CA CYS A 259 3.86 -19.09 -9.87
C CYS A 259 5.05 -19.32 -10.79
N GLY A 260 6.24 -19.40 -10.22
CA GLY A 260 7.47 -19.65 -10.98
C GLY A 260 8.44 -20.56 -10.24
N GLU A 261 9.29 -21.24 -11.01
CA GLU A 261 10.41 -22.02 -10.50
C GLU A 261 11.58 -21.08 -10.20
N TYR A 262 11.62 -20.59 -8.97
CA TYR A 262 12.69 -19.73 -8.46
C TYR A 262 13.08 -20.19 -7.08
N GLU A 263 14.38 -20.25 -6.82
CA GLU A 263 14.90 -20.52 -5.47
C GLU A 263 14.77 -19.29 -4.56
N PHE A 264 15.00 -18.09 -5.12
CA PHE A 264 15.01 -16.83 -4.37
C PHE A 264 13.76 -15.98 -4.63
N ALA A 265 13.20 -15.40 -3.54
CA ALA A 265 11.99 -14.60 -3.60
C ALA A 265 12.14 -13.30 -4.41
N VAL A 266 13.27 -12.60 -4.29
CA VAL A 266 13.51 -11.35 -5.02
C VAL A 266 13.46 -11.55 -6.53
N ALA A 267 14.10 -12.61 -7.03
CA ALA A 267 14.12 -12.94 -8.45
C ALA A 267 12.73 -13.29 -8.98
N ALA A 268 11.97 -14.12 -8.24
CA ALA A 268 10.61 -14.47 -8.62
C ALA A 268 9.70 -13.25 -8.73
N VAL A 269 9.77 -12.37 -7.73
CA VAL A 269 8.89 -11.19 -7.66
C VAL A 269 9.23 -10.17 -8.74
N ARG A 270 10.52 -10.00 -9.07
CA ARG A 270 10.94 -9.16 -10.20
C ARG A 270 10.34 -9.64 -11.53
N ASP A 271 10.18 -10.96 -11.70
CA ASP A 271 9.54 -11.56 -12.87
C ASP A 271 8.00 -11.64 -12.74
N GLY A 272 7.42 -10.99 -11.72
CA GLY A 272 5.97 -10.94 -11.51
C GLY A 272 5.37 -12.20 -10.89
N ARG A 273 6.18 -13.02 -10.20
CA ARG A 273 5.79 -14.35 -9.70
C ARG A 273 6.05 -14.55 -8.21
N VAL A 274 5.46 -15.61 -7.66
CA VAL A 274 5.70 -16.16 -6.33
C VAL A 274 6.56 -17.43 -6.48
N PRO A 275 7.59 -17.62 -5.64
CA PRO A 275 8.40 -18.85 -5.65
C PRO A 275 7.56 -20.08 -5.35
N SER A 276 7.65 -21.11 -6.20
CA SER A 276 6.95 -22.39 -6.01
C SER A 276 7.27 -23.04 -4.66
N ALA A 277 8.52 -22.95 -4.19
CA ALA A 277 8.95 -23.47 -2.89
C ALA A 277 8.13 -22.89 -1.72
N MET A 278 7.73 -21.61 -1.81
CA MET A 278 6.91 -20.97 -0.79
C MET A 278 5.49 -21.54 -0.78
N VAL A 279 4.90 -21.78 -1.95
CA VAL A 279 3.57 -22.38 -2.10
C VAL A 279 3.57 -23.83 -1.60
N ILE A 280 4.59 -24.60 -1.97
CA ILE A 280 4.78 -25.99 -1.53
C ILE A 280 4.91 -26.06 0.00
N SER A 281 5.68 -25.15 0.60
CA SER A 281 5.82 -25.06 2.05
C SER A 281 4.47 -24.82 2.75
N GLY A 282 3.65 -23.90 2.23
CA GLY A 282 2.31 -23.62 2.75
C GLY A 282 1.34 -24.79 2.66
N LEU A 283 1.29 -25.44 1.49
CA LEU A 283 0.48 -26.65 1.30
C LEU A 283 0.91 -27.78 2.24
N THR A 284 2.22 -27.97 2.41
CA THR A 284 2.78 -28.94 3.36
C THR A 284 2.34 -28.64 4.80
N ALA A 285 2.37 -27.37 5.22
CA ALA A 285 1.90 -26.97 6.55
C ALA A 285 0.40 -27.27 6.75
N VAL A 286 -0.43 -26.99 5.74
CA VAL A 286 -1.86 -27.32 5.76
C VAL A 286 -2.07 -28.83 5.88
N ILE A 287 -1.39 -29.64 5.07
CA ILE A 287 -1.47 -31.11 5.09
C ILE A 287 -1.14 -31.64 6.48
N ASN A 288 -0.03 -31.19 7.07
CA ASN A 288 0.43 -31.65 8.36
C ASN A 288 -0.50 -31.23 9.51
N GLY A 289 -1.16 -30.08 9.38
CA GLY A 289 -2.09 -29.54 10.37
C GLY A 289 -3.46 -30.23 10.38
N VAL A 290 -3.91 -30.77 9.26
CA VAL A 290 -5.18 -31.50 9.15
C VAL A 290 -4.96 -32.96 9.58
N LYS A 291 -5.45 -33.34 10.77
CA LYS A 291 -5.41 -34.75 11.21
C LYS A 291 -6.05 -35.66 10.14
N PRO A 292 -5.41 -36.80 9.77
CA PRO A 292 -5.86 -37.64 8.65
C PRO A 292 -7.33 -38.09 8.72
N VAL A 293 -7.87 -38.29 9.93
CA VAL A 293 -9.23 -38.82 10.14
C VAL A 293 -10.32 -37.74 10.10
N ALA A 294 -10.00 -36.50 10.46
CA ALA A 294 -10.95 -35.38 10.35
C ALA A 294 -11.11 -34.91 8.90
N ALA A 295 -10.04 -35.07 8.12
CA ALA A 295 -9.97 -34.76 6.70
C ALA A 295 -10.91 -35.62 5.84
N LEU A 296 -11.12 -36.89 6.23
CA LEU A 296 -11.95 -37.86 5.52
C LEU A 296 -13.47 -37.60 5.65
N LYS A 297 -13.92 -36.76 6.59
CA LYS A 297 -15.35 -36.37 6.69
C LYS A 297 -15.74 -35.25 5.72
N GLY A 298 -14.78 -34.65 5.03
CA GLY A 298 -15.01 -33.68 3.95
C GLY A 298 -14.33 -34.17 2.69
N GLU A 299 -14.93 -35.15 2.01
CA GLU A 299 -14.37 -35.94 0.89
C GLU A 299 -13.77 -35.10 -0.26
N ASN A 300 -14.07 -33.80 -0.37
CA ASN A 300 -13.53 -32.91 -1.40
C ASN A 300 -12.19 -32.23 -1.09
N VAL A 301 -11.72 -32.23 0.15
CA VAL A 301 -10.50 -31.45 0.50
C VAL A 301 -9.23 -32.29 0.34
N VAL A 302 -9.27 -33.55 0.78
CA VAL A 302 -8.11 -34.46 0.81
C VAL A 302 -7.73 -34.95 -0.58
N MET A 303 -8.73 -35.32 -1.41
CA MET A 303 -8.47 -35.79 -2.76
C MET A 303 -7.76 -34.71 -3.58
N THR A 304 -8.22 -33.45 -3.54
CA THR A 304 -7.56 -32.37 -4.28
C THR A 304 -6.15 -32.06 -3.79
N ILE A 305 -5.83 -32.28 -2.52
CA ILE A 305 -4.48 -32.04 -1.98
C ILE A 305 -3.49 -33.14 -2.40
N LEU A 306 -3.96 -34.39 -2.53
CA LEU A 306 -3.12 -35.55 -2.89
C LEU A 306 -2.83 -35.69 -4.40
N TYR A 307 -3.48 -34.87 -5.25
CA TYR A 307 -3.25 -34.84 -6.70
C TYR A 307 -2.33 -33.69 -7.16
N PHE A 308 -1.70 -32.96 -6.24
CA PHE A 308 -0.65 -31.96 -6.53
C PHE A 308 0.73 -32.46 -6.12
#